data_AF-A0A1M7JHT0-F1
#
_entry.id   AF-A0A1M7JHT0-F1
#
_cell.length_a   1.000
_cell.length_b   1.000
_cell.length_c   1.000
_cell.angle_alpha   90.00
_cell.angle_beta   90.00
_cell.angle_gamma   90.00
#
_symmetry.space_group_name_H-M   'P 1'
#
loop_
_entity.id
_entity.type
_entity.pdbx_description
1 polymer ?
#
loop_
_entity_poly.entity_id
_entity_poly.type
_entity_poly.pdbx_seq_one_letter_code
_entity_poly.pdbx_strand_id
1 'polypeptide(L)'
;MKTPTQSQRSVSDLDVVHALARLVQRMEASPAEIDAHQYRTVVQQLTRALERVEPGKALQLILEDCPAASELYENIRYEHAGLVRAPLEKALNAELEARRAIDHAAATRH
;
A
#
# COMPACT_ATOMS: atom_id res chain seq x y z
N MET A 1 24.64 -10.59 17.96
CA MET A 1 24.96 -11.43 16.78
C MET A 1 23.65 -12.02 16.29
N LYS A 2 23.18 -11.69 15.07
CA LYS A 2 21.96 -12.30 14.49
C LYS A 2 22.31 -13.72 14.03
N THR A 3 21.55 -14.73 14.43
CA THR A 3 21.73 -16.11 13.97
C THR A 3 21.39 -16.22 12.47
N PRO A 4 22.03 -17.13 11.72
CA PRO A 4 21.91 -17.20 10.25
C PRO A 4 20.45 -17.33 9.75
N THR A 5 19.57 -18.00 10.51
CA THR A 5 18.14 -18.17 10.20
C THR A 5 17.36 -16.85 10.20
N GLN A 6 17.69 -15.92 11.11
CA GLN A 6 16.98 -14.64 11.23
C GLN A 6 17.32 -13.71 10.05
N SER A 7 18.58 -13.73 9.60
CA SER A 7 19.03 -12.91 8.49
C SER A 7 18.39 -13.35 7.16
N GLN A 8 18.25 -14.66 6.94
CA GLN A 8 17.60 -15.19 5.73
C GLN A 8 16.10 -14.86 5.69
N ARG A 9 15.41 -14.97 6.83
CA ARG A 9 13.99 -14.60 6.92
C ARG A 9 13.76 -13.12 6.60
N SER A 10 14.62 -12.23 7.09
CA SER A 10 14.50 -10.79 6.80
C SER A 10 14.72 -10.46 5.32
N VAL A 11 15.60 -11.19 4.62
CA VAL A 11 15.81 -11.01 3.17
C VAL A 11 14.58 -11.50 2.40
N SER A 12 14.04 -12.67 2.73
CA SER A 12 12.82 -13.18 2.07
C SER A 12 11.62 -12.27 2.30
N ASP A 13 11.48 -11.69 3.49
CA ASP A 13 10.39 -10.76 3.79
C ASP A 13 10.54 -9.46 2.97
N LEU A 14 11.77 -8.99 2.77
CA LEU A 14 12.06 -7.82 1.95
C LEU A 14 11.76 -8.06 0.45
N ASP A 15 12.09 -9.24 -0.06
CA ASP A 15 11.78 -9.63 -1.44
C ASP A 15 10.26 -9.67 -1.68
N VAL A 16 9.51 -10.20 -0.70
CA VAL A 16 8.04 -10.21 -0.72
C VAL A 16 7.48 -8.79 -0.70
N VAL A 17 8.01 -7.91 0.15
CA VAL A 17 7.63 -6.49 0.18
C VAL A 17 7.89 -5.84 -1.18
N HIS A 18 9.05 -6.06 -1.79
CA HIS A 18 9.38 -5.49 -3.10
C HIS A 18 8.40 -5.95 -4.19
N ALA A 19 8.12 -7.26 -4.26
CA ALA A 19 7.21 -7.82 -5.25
C ALA A 19 5.78 -7.26 -5.11
N LEU A 20 5.26 -7.20 -3.88
CA LEU A 20 3.93 -6.67 -3.59
C LEU A 20 3.85 -5.15 -3.83
N ALA A 21 4.88 -4.40 -3.45
CA ALA A 21 4.97 -2.96 -3.70
C ALA A 21 4.89 -2.64 -5.20
N ARG A 22 5.66 -3.37 -6.02
CA ARG A 22 5.61 -3.24 -7.48
C ARG A 22 4.28 -3.66 -8.07
N LEU A 23 3.58 -4.62 -7.47
CA LEU A 23 2.25 -5.03 -7.91
C LEU A 23 1.22 -3.92 -7.63
N VAL A 24 1.16 -3.40 -6.40
CA VAL A 24 0.27 -2.28 -6.05
C VAL A 24 0.57 -1.06 -6.91
N GLN A 25 1.84 -0.69 -7.10
CA GLN A 25 2.21 0.46 -7.93
C GLN A 25 1.73 0.33 -9.38
N ARG A 26 1.77 -0.88 -9.94
CA ARG A 26 1.25 -1.14 -11.29
C ARG A 26 -0.27 -1.10 -11.34
N MET A 27 -0.93 -1.58 -10.29
CA MET A 27 -2.39 -1.50 -10.17
C MET A 27 -2.83 -0.02 -10.13
N GLU A 28 -2.23 0.79 -9.27
CA GLU A 28 -2.51 2.24 -9.19
C GLU A 28 -2.23 3.01 -10.49
N ALA A 29 -1.18 2.61 -11.21
CA ALA A 29 -0.80 3.27 -12.47
C ALA A 29 -1.63 2.78 -13.68
N SER A 30 -2.41 1.70 -13.53
CA SER A 30 -3.16 1.12 -14.64
C SER A 30 -4.50 1.83 -14.82
N PRO A 31 -4.84 2.29 -16.04
CA PRO A 31 -6.13 2.92 -16.34
C PRO A 31 -7.27 1.92 -16.53
N ALA A 32 -6.99 0.60 -16.49
CA ALA A 32 -8.00 -0.44 -16.62
C ALA A 32 -8.84 -0.59 -15.34
N GLU A 33 -10.10 -1.01 -15.47
CA GLU A 33 -10.94 -1.35 -14.31
C GLU A 33 -10.29 -2.50 -13.52
N ILE A 34 -9.82 -2.18 -12.32
CA ILE A 34 -9.25 -3.16 -11.40
C ILE A 34 -10.34 -3.67 -10.48
N ASP A 35 -10.40 -4.99 -10.33
CA ASP A 35 -11.29 -5.60 -9.36
C ASP A 35 -10.95 -5.13 -7.94
N ALA A 36 -11.92 -4.50 -7.28
CA ALA A 36 -11.72 -3.89 -5.97
C ALA A 36 -11.36 -4.92 -4.89
N HIS A 37 -11.82 -6.18 -5.03
CA HIS A 37 -11.49 -7.25 -4.09
C HIS A 37 -10.03 -7.69 -4.24
N GLN A 38 -9.56 -7.83 -5.48
CA GLN A 38 -8.17 -8.12 -5.80
C GLN A 38 -7.24 -7.03 -5.24
N TYR A 39 -7.56 -5.76 -5.51
CA TYR A 39 -6.78 -4.64 -4.99
C TYR A 39 -6.68 -4.66 -3.47
N ARG A 40 -7.82 -4.80 -2.77
CA ARG A 40 -7.85 -4.88 -1.29
C ARG A 40 -7.00 -6.03 -0.77
N THR A 41 -7.06 -7.19 -1.42
CA THR A 41 -6.28 -8.37 -1.00
C THR A 41 -4.79 -8.11 -1.11
N VAL A 42 -4.32 -7.53 -2.21
CA VAL A 42 -2.90 -7.22 -2.42
C VAL A 42 -2.41 -6.18 -1.42
N VAL A 43 -3.18 -5.10 -1.19
CA VAL A 43 -2.84 -4.07 -0.20
C VAL A 43 -2.74 -4.67 1.20
N GLN A 44 -3.71 -5.50 1.62
CA GLN A 44 -3.66 -6.16 2.93
C GLN A 44 -2.43 -7.07 3.10
N GLN A 45 -2.03 -7.77 2.03
CA GLN A 45 -0.82 -8.60 2.05
C GLN A 45 0.45 -7.74 2.16
N LEU A 46 0.51 -6.63 1.43
CA LEU A 46 1.62 -5.69 1.50
C LEU A 46 1.73 -5.08 2.90
N THR A 47 0.62 -4.66 3.51
CA THR A 47 0.57 -4.15 4.89
C THR A 47 1.19 -5.14 5.87
N ARG A 48 0.75 -6.40 5.87
CA ARG A 48 1.27 -7.44 6.77
C ARG A 48 2.76 -7.73 6.55
N ALA A 49 3.24 -7.59 5.32
CA ALA A 49 4.66 -7.78 4.99
C ALA A 49 5.49 -6.59 5.51
N LEU A 50 5.00 -5.36 5.34
CA LEU A 50 5.64 -4.13 5.82
C LEU A 50 5.73 -4.08 7.35
N GLU A 51 4.76 -4.61 8.08
CA GLU A 51 4.79 -4.72 9.54
C GLU A 51 5.89 -5.66 10.08
N ARG A 52 6.32 -6.63 9.27
CA ARG A 52 7.30 -7.66 9.66
C ARG A 52 8.73 -7.31 9.28
N VAL A 53 8.90 -6.38 8.34
CA VAL A 53 10.23 -5.95 7.88
C VAL A 53 10.78 -4.90 8.84
N GLU A 54 12.05 -5.10 9.21
CA GLU A 54 12.82 -4.14 9.98
C GLU A 54 13.12 -2.88 9.15
N PRO A 55 12.95 -1.67 9.72
CA PRO A 55 13.37 -0.44 9.07
C PRO A 55 14.85 -0.50 8.70
N GLY A 56 15.18 -0.06 7.49
CA GLY A 56 16.56 -0.01 7.03
C GLY A 56 16.68 0.51 5.61
N LYS A 57 17.93 0.74 5.19
CA LYS A 57 18.25 1.34 3.88
C LYS A 57 17.63 0.57 2.70
N ALA A 58 17.60 -0.76 2.79
CA ALA A 58 17.05 -1.58 1.72
C ALA A 58 15.52 -1.44 1.59
N LEU A 59 14.79 -1.34 2.70
CA LEU A 59 13.36 -1.01 2.68
C LEU A 59 13.15 0.40 2.14
N GLN A 60 13.93 1.37 2.59
CA GLN A 60 13.80 2.76 2.14
C GLN A 60 13.93 2.90 0.62
N LEU A 61 14.88 2.19 -0.01
CA LEU A 61 15.02 2.18 -1.47
C LEU A 61 13.74 1.66 -2.18
N ILE A 62 13.09 0.64 -1.61
CA ILE A 62 11.83 0.11 -2.17
C ILE A 62 10.72 1.17 -2.08
N LEU A 63 10.63 1.88 -0.95
CA LEU A 63 9.61 2.91 -0.74
C LEU A 63 9.84 4.11 -1.67
N GLU A 64 11.09 4.50 -1.90
CA GLU A 64 11.46 5.55 -2.86
C GLU A 64 11.06 5.17 -4.32
N ASP A 65 11.22 3.90 -4.69
CA ASP A 65 10.88 3.40 -6.03
C ASP A 65 9.37 3.12 -6.22
N CYS A 66 8.62 2.96 -5.12
CA CYS A 66 7.20 2.57 -5.14
C CYS A 66 6.37 3.54 -4.29
N PRO A 67 5.96 4.70 -4.85
CA PRO A 67 5.15 5.69 -4.14
C PRO A 67 3.92 5.11 -3.42
N ALA A 68 3.17 4.20 -4.05
CA ALA A 68 2.00 3.57 -3.42
C ALA A 68 2.36 2.76 -2.17
N ALA A 69 3.53 2.12 -2.14
CA ALA A 69 4.01 1.40 -0.97
C ALA A 69 4.56 2.36 0.11
N SER A 70 5.16 3.49 -0.29
CA SER A 70 5.56 4.56 0.63
C SER A 70 4.36 5.12 1.39
N GLU A 71 3.29 5.50 0.67
CA GLU A 71 2.06 6.01 1.29
C GLU A 71 1.45 4.99 2.25
N LEU A 72 1.41 3.71 1.88
CA LEU A 72 0.90 2.65 2.76
C LEU A 72 1.79 2.44 4.00
N TYR A 73 3.11 2.40 3.82
CA TYR A 73 4.06 2.24 4.92
C TYR A 73 3.99 3.40 5.91
N GLU A 74 3.86 4.61 5.39
CA GLU A 74 3.61 5.80 6.20
C GLU A 74 2.29 5.68 6.95
N ASN A 75 1.18 5.32 6.30
CA ASN A 75 -0.14 5.14 6.94
C ASN A 75 -0.10 4.14 8.10
N ILE A 76 0.61 3.02 7.95
CA ILE A 76 0.80 2.03 9.02
C ILE A 76 1.57 2.64 10.21
N ARG A 77 2.60 3.45 9.92
CA ARG A 77 3.44 4.08 10.95
C ARG A 77 2.81 5.34 11.56
N TYR A 78 1.86 5.99 10.89
CA TYR A 78 1.09 7.13 11.40
C TYR A 78 0.16 6.73 12.56
N GLU A 79 -0.20 5.46 12.73
CA GLU A 79 -0.85 4.97 13.96
C GLU A 79 0.07 5.13 15.20
N HIS A 80 1.39 5.23 14.99
CA HIS A 80 2.39 5.49 16.03
C HIS A 80 2.91 6.94 16.09
N ALA A 81 2.80 7.71 15.01
CA ALA A 81 3.16 9.13 14.97
C ALA A 81 1.88 9.95 14.79
N GLY A 82 1.25 10.30 15.92
CA GLY A 82 -0.01 11.01 15.97
C GLY A 82 -0.09 12.15 14.95
N LEU A 83 -1.06 12.02 14.04
CA LEU A 83 -1.70 13.07 13.24
C LEU A 83 -0.77 14.23 12.86
N VAL A 84 -0.29 14.27 11.60
CA VAL A 84 -0.25 15.45 10.71
C VAL A 84 0.83 15.31 9.63
N ARG A 85 0.41 15.10 8.37
CA ARG A 85 0.90 15.68 7.08
C ARG A 85 0.94 14.71 5.88
N ALA A 86 -0.21 14.47 5.25
CA ALA A 86 -0.44 14.54 3.78
C ALA A 86 -1.93 14.30 3.50
N PRO A 87 -2.50 14.93 2.46
CA PRO A 87 -3.58 15.88 2.64
C PRO A 87 -4.94 15.18 2.68
N LEU A 88 -5.71 15.51 3.73
CA LEU A 88 -7.13 15.21 3.86
C LEU A 88 -7.92 15.44 2.57
N GLU A 89 -7.50 16.40 1.73
CA GLU A 89 -8.11 16.67 0.42
C GLU A 89 -7.99 15.53 -0.59
N LYS A 90 -6.88 14.78 -0.66
CA LYS A 90 -6.75 13.66 -1.60
C LYS A 90 -7.62 12.48 -1.17
N ALA A 91 -7.64 12.16 0.12
CA ALA A 91 -8.50 11.13 0.68
C ALA A 91 -9.98 11.50 0.54
N LEU A 92 -10.34 12.76 0.81
CA LEU A 92 -11.70 13.27 0.63
C LEU A 92 -12.14 13.25 -0.84
N ASN A 93 -11.26 13.64 -1.76
CA ASN A 93 -11.56 13.58 -3.19
C ASN A 93 -11.75 12.14 -3.66
N ALA A 94 -10.95 11.19 -3.20
CA ALA A 94 -11.14 9.77 -3.50
C ALA A 94 -12.47 9.24 -2.94
N GLU A 95 -12.87 9.66 -1.74
CA GLU A 95 -14.17 9.30 -1.15
C GLU A 95 -15.35 9.91 -1.92
N LEU A 96 -15.25 11.17 -2.32
CA LEU A 96 -16.27 11.85 -3.12
C LEU A 96 -16.43 11.24 -4.51
N GLU A 97 -15.31 10.89 -5.17
CA GLU A 97 -15.34 10.21 -6.47
C GLU A 97 -15.92 8.80 -6.35
N ALA A 98 -15.56 8.05 -5.30
CA ALA A 98 -16.15 6.74 -5.02
C ALA A 98 -17.67 6.83 -4.78
N ARG A 99 -18.14 7.86 -4.05
CA ARG A 99 -19.57 8.10 -3.84
C ARG A 99 -20.30 8.40 -5.16
N ARG A 100 -19.74 9.28 -5.99
CA ARG A 100 -20.31 9.64 -7.30
C ARG A 100 -20.43 8.43 -8.23
N ALA A 101 -19.44 7.54 -8.25
CA ALA A 101 -19.47 6.33 -9.05
C ALA A 101 -20.58 5.36 -8.60
N ILE A 102 -20.78 5.21 -7.28
CA ILE A 102 -21.86 4.39 -6.71
C ILE A 102 -23.23 4.96 -7.06
N ASP A 103 -23.41 6.27 -6.90
CA ASP A 103 -24.67 6.94 -7.20
C ASP A 103 -25.01 6.86 -8.70
N HIS A 104 -24.01 6.99 -9.56
CA HIS A 104 -24.18 6.80 -11.01
C HIS A 104 -24.56 5.35 -11.35
N ALA A 105 -23.86 4.36 -10.78
CA ALA A 105 -24.18 2.95 -11.01
C ALA A 105 -25.57 2.56 -10.45
N ALA A 106 -26.04 3.22 -9.40
CA ALA A 106 -27.40 3.04 -8.88
C ALA A 106 -28.45 3.68 -9.80
N ALA A 107 -28.17 4.85 -10.37
CA ALA A 107 -29.05 5.55 -11.29
C ALA A 107 -29.20 4.85 -12.65
N THR A 108 -28.14 4.23 -13.16
CA THR A 108 -28.15 3.51 -14.44
C THR A 108 -28.78 2.10 -14.33
N ARG A 109 -29.15 1.66 -13.12
CA ARG A 109 -29.78 0.35 -12.85
C ARG A 109 -31.32 0.41 -12.76
N HIS A 110 -31.93 1.51 -13.20
CA HIS A 110 -33.38 1.69 -13.38
C HIS A 110 -33.72 1.89 -14.85
#